data_AF-A0A5C8B788-F1
#
_entry.id   AF-A0A5C8B788-F1
#
_cell.length_a   1.000
_cell.length_b   1.000
_cell.length_c   1.000
_cell.angle_alpha   90.00
_cell.angle_beta   90.00
_cell.angle_gamma   90.00
#
_symmetry.space_group_name_H-M   'P 1'
#
loop_
_entity.id
_entity.type
_entity.pdbx_description
1 polymer ?
#
loop_
_entity_poly.entity_id
_entity_poly.type
_entity_poly.pdbx_seq_one_letter_code
_entity_poly.pdbx_strand_id
1 'polypeptide(L)'
;MRDSSNVFHLAIPCKDLDETVDFYVFKLGCKLARRYEDRVTIDFFGDQVVCHLDPHSIDPDPKLYPRHFGITFKDRVEFDNLLKLVEVRHLPVFTPLFTRFAKTVEEHSSIVLIDPANNLLEFKHYIDPRMMY
;
A
#
# COMPACT_ATOMS: atom_id res chain seq x y z
N MET A 1 -4.99 22.86 -1.74
CA MET A 1 -5.53 21.90 -0.75
C MET A 1 -6.41 20.92 -1.50
N ARG A 2 -6.23 19.61 -1.26
CA ARG A 2 -6.97 18.55 -1.97
C ARG A 2 -8.44 18.57 -1.51
N ASP A 3 -9.36 18.72 -2.46
CA ASP A 3 -10.79 18.47 -2.24
C ASP A 3 -11.02 16.95 -2.07
N SER A 4 -11.97 16.58 -1.22
CA SER A 4 -12.48 15.20 -1.09
C SER A 4 -12.99 14.59 -2.40
N SER A 5 -13.35 15.39 -3.40
CA SER A 5 -13.70 14.91 -4.75
C SER A 5 -12.48 14.53 -5.61
N ASN A 6 -11.28 14.92 -5.20
CA ASN A 6 -10.04 14.61 -5.93
C ASN A 6 -9.41 13.34 -5.36
N VAL A 7 -8.83 12.53 -6.24
CA VAL A 7 -8.06 11.33 -5.87
C VAL A 7 -6.57 11.59 -6.04
N PHE A 8 -5.74 11.02 -5.15
CA PHE A 8 -4.33 10.88 -5.43
C PHE A 8 -4.15 9.80 -6.49
N HIS A 9 -3.12 9.92 -7.32
CA HIS A 9 -2.79 8.88 -8.29
C HIS A 9 -1.29 8.57 -8.24
N LEU A 10 -0.97 7.28 -8.29
CA LEU A 10 0.40 6.77 -8.29
C LEU A 10 0.58 5.77 -9.43
N ALA A 11 1.68 5.90 -10.17
CA ALA A 11 2.10 4.90 -11.15
C ALA A 11 3.27 4.11 -10.56
N ILE A 12 3.18 2.78 -10.61
CA ILE A 12 4.22 1.84 -10.15
C ILE A 12 4.46 0.77 -11.22
N PRO A 13 5.65 0.15 -11.28
CA PRO A 13 5.90 -0.96 -12.17
C PRO A 13 5.23 -2.24 -11.63
N CYS A 14 4.89 -3.14 -12.54
CA CYS A 14 4.56 -4.52 -12.24
C CYS A 14 5.20 -5.46 -13.26
N LYS A 15 5.48 -6.70 -12.86
CA LYS A 15 6.10 -7.69 -13.76
C LYS A 15 5.08 -8.53 -14.53
N ASP A 16 3.88 -8.66 -13.99
CA ASP A 16 2.78 -9.45 -14.55
C ASP A 16 1.45 -8.84 -14.10
N LEU A 17 0.49 -8.72 -15.03
CA LEU A 17 -0.79 -8.06 -14.75
C LEU A 17 -1.73 -8.95 -13.92
N ASP A 18 -1.68 -10.27 -14.09
CA ASP A 18 -2.55 -11.21 -13.38
C ASP A 18 -2.09 -11.39 -11.93
N GLU A 19 -0.79 -11.54 -11.69
CA GLU A 19 -0.22 -11.54 -10.33
C GLU A 19 -0.53 -10.24 -9.59
N THR A 20 -0.49 -9.11 -10.31
CA THR A 20 -0.85 -7.80 -9.76
C THR A 20 -2.31 -7.74 -9.36
N VAL A 21 -3.23 -8.19 -10.23
CA VAL A 21 -4.67 -8.23 -9.90
C VAL A 21 -4.93 -9.20 -8.74
N ASP A 22 -4.28 -10.36 -8.71
CA ASP A 22 -4.35 -11.28 -7.57
C ASP A 22 -3.96 -10.62 -6.25
N PHE A 23 -2.82 -9.94 -6.22
CA PHE A 23 -2.36 -9.25 -5.02
C PHE A 23 -3.28 -8.09 -4.61
N TYR A 24 -3.53 -7.13 -5.49
CA TYR A 24 -4.25 -5.90 -5.11
C TYR A 24 -5.76 -6.14 -4.92
N VAL A 25 -6.38 -6.94 -5.78
CA VAL A 25 -7.84 -7.10 -5.79
C VAL A 25 -8.27 -8.25 -4.90
N PHE A 26 -7.76 -9.45 -5.15
CA PHE A 26 -8.25 -10.64 -4.47
C PHE A 26 -7.66 -10.81 -3.07
N LYS A 27 -6.37 -10.51 -2.87
CA LYS A 27 -5.72 -10.59 -1.56
C LYS A 27 -5.90 -9.31 -0.75
N LEU A 28 -5.47 -8.15 -1.24
CA LEU A 28 -5.54 -6.90 -0.48
C LEU A 28 -6.98 -6.32 -0.39
N GLY A 29 -7.87 -6.70 -1.31
CA GLY A 29 -9.28 -6.31 -1.27
C GLY A 29 -9.59 -4.97 -1.94
N CYS A 30 -8.67 -4.42 -2.74
CA CYS A 30 -8.93 -3.25 -3.57
C CYS A 30 -9.88 -3.59 -4.73
N LYS A 31 -10.37 -2.59 -5.47
CA LYS A 31 -11.25 -2.82 -6.62
C LYS A 31 -10.50 -2.60 -7.92
N LEU A 32 -10.68 -3.51 -8.88
CA LEU A 32 -10.21 -3.29 -10.25
C LEU A 32 -11.10 -2.24 -10.92
N ALA A 33 -10.50 -1.17 -11.42
CA ALA A 33 -11.22 -0.14 -12.17
C ALA A 33 -11.15 -0.40 -13.69
N ARG A 34 -9.94 -0.56 -14.23
CA ARG A 34 -9.70 -0.73 -15.68
C ARG A 34 -8.52 -1.66 -15.92
N ARG A 35 -8.53 -2.35 -17.06
CA ARG A 35 -7.43 -3.19 -17.54
C ARG A 35 -7.16 -2.91 -19.01
N TYR A 36 -5.89 -2.83 -19.36
CA TYR A 36 -5.35 -2.71 -20.71
C TYR A 36 -4.26 -3.78 -20.90
N GLU A 37 -3.71 -3.89 -22.11
CA GLU A 37 -2.61 -4.82 -22.40
C GLU A 37 -1.31 -4.46 -21.64
N ASP A 38 -1.14 -3.20 -21.26
CA ASP A 38 0.09 -2.68 -20.67
C ASP A 38 -0.05 -2.19 -19.22
N ARG A 39 -1.26 -2.21 -18.63
CA ARG A 39 -1.50 -1.73 -17.27
C ARG A 39 -2.84 -2.17 -16.67
N VAL A 40 -2.92 -2.14 -15.35
CA VAL A 40 -4.17 -2.18 -14.58
C VAL A 40 -4.32 -0.93 -13.72
N THR A 41 -5.54 -0.42 -13.62
CA THR A 41 -5.90 0.67 -12.71
C THR A 41 -6.71 0.12 -11.56
N ILE A 42 -6.29 0.40 -10.33
CA ILE A 42 -6.87 -0.08 -9.08
C ILE A 42 -7.42 1.13 -8.31
N ASP A 43 -8.65 0.99 -7.79
CA ASP A 43 -9.16 1.81 -6.68
C ASP A 43 -8.54 1.27 -5.39
N PHE A 44 -7.48 1.95 -4.97
CA PHE A 44 -6.65 1.66 -3.81
C PHE A 44 -7.11 2.54 -2.65
N PHE A 45 -8.05 2.03 -1.84
CA PHE A 45 -8.60 2.74 -0.68
C PHE A 45 -9.20 4.12 -1.02
N GLY A 46 -9.82 4.26 -2.20
CA GLY A 46 -10.39 5.52 -2.69
C GLY A 46 -9.41 6.39 -3.49
N ASP A 47 -8.12 6.04 -3.49
CA ASP A 47 -7.10 6.64 -4.37
C ASP A 47 -6.84 5.74 -5.59
N GLN A 48 -6.07 6.25 -6.56
CA GLN A 48 -5.76 5.51 -7.79
C GLN A 48 -4.32 4.99 -7.77
N VAL A 49 -4.16 3.67 -7.89
CA VAL A 49 -2.86 3.06 -8.21
C VAL A 49 -2.92 2.46 -9.60
N VAL A 50 -1.97 2.83 -10.45
CA VAL A 50 -1.82 2.31 -11.81
C VAL A 50 -0.56 1.46 -11.87
N CYS A 51 -0.73 0.16 -12.07
CA CYS A 51 0.38 -0.77 -12.20
C CYS A 51 0.69 -0.95 -13.68
N HIS A 52 1.85 -0.47 -14.12
CA HIS A 52 2.32 -0.54 -15.51
C HIS A 52 3.17 -1.79 -15.72
N LEU A 53 2.90 -2.56 -16.77
CA LEU A 53 3.67 -3.74 -17.12
C LEU A 53 5.07 -3.33 -17.56
N ASP A 54 6.05 -3.59 -16.71
CA ASP A 54 7.48 -3.35 -16.95
C ASP A 54 8.33 -4.38 -16.20
N PRO A 55 8.36 -5.64 -16.68
CA PRO A 55 9.10 -6.73 -16.04
C PRO A 55 10.61 -6.52 -16.02
N HIS A 56 11.15 -5.58 -16.80
CA HIS A 56 12.58 -5.34 -16.90
C HIS A 56 13.10 -4.30 -15.90
N SER A 57 12.22 -3.49 -15.31
CA SER A 57 12.58 -2.41 -14.37
C SER A 57 12.21 -2.72 -12.91
N ILE A 58 12.14 -4.00 -12.54
CA ILE A 58 11.87 -4.43 -11.17
C ILE A 58 13.16 -4.47 -10.35
N ASP A 59 13.15 -3.85 -9.18
CA ASP A 59 14.23 -3.96 -8.20
C ASP A 59 14.20 -5.35 -7.54
N PRO A 60 15.22 -6.21 -7.72
CA PRO A 60 15.24 -7.54 -7.12
C PRO A 60 15.53 -7.52 -5.61
N ASP A 61 16.08 -6.43 -5.06
CA ASP A 61 16.45 -6.30 -3.64
C ASP A 61 15.88 -5.00 -3.06
N PRO A 62 14.54 -4.93 -2.87
CA PRO A 62 13.89 -3.70 -2.44
C PRO A 62 14.36 -3.32 -1.04
N LYS A 63 14.66 -2.02 -0.87
CA LYS A 63 14.95 -1.42 0.42
C LYS A 63 13.80 -0.53 0.84
N LEU A 64 13.54 -0.46 2.15
CA LEU A 64 12.47 0.36 2.72
C LEU A 64 12.54 1.83 2.24
N TYR A 65 13.74 2.33 1.97
CA TYR A 65 13.98 3.66 1.42
C TYR A 65 14.71 3.57 0.09
N PRO A 66 14.43 4.50 -0.85
CA PRO A 66 13.66 5.73 -0.66
C PRO A 66 12.19 5.66 -1.11
N ARG A 67 11.68 4.49 -1.51
CA ARG A 67 10.36 4.35 -2.14
C ARG A 67 9.48 3.36 -1.39
N HIS A 68 8.34 3.87 -0.92
CA HIS A 68 7.17 3.08 -0.51
C HIS A 68 5.96 4.01 -0.61
N PHE A 69 4.77 3.43 -0.58
CA PHE A 69 3.51 4.17 -0.58
C PHE A 69 2.48 3.42 0.27
N GLY A 70 1.33 4.01 0.53
CA GLY A 70 0.25 3.32 1.24
C GLY A 70 -0.68 4.32 1.90
N ILE A 71 -1.36 3.88 2.95
CA ILE A 71 -2.40 4.66 3.63
C ILE A 71 -1.99 4.92 5.08
N THR A 72 -2.08 6.18 5.50
CA THR A 72 -2.11 6.54 6.92
C THR A 72 -3.57 6.60 7.36
N PHE A 73 -4.01 5.64 8.16
CA PHE A 73 -5.38 5.57 8.67
C PHE A 73 -5.54 6.49 9.87
N LYS A 74 -6.56 7.37 9.80
CA LYS A 74 -6.96 8.22 10.93
C LYS A 74 -7.66 7.38 12.01
N ASP A 75 -8.54 6.48 11.61
CA ASP A 75 -9.26 5.59 12.53
C ASP A 75 -8.42 4.35 12.81
N ARG A 76 -8.22 4.05 14.10
CA ARG A 76 -7.51 2.87 14.56
C ARG A 76 -8.21 1.57 14.12
N VAL A 77 -9.54 1.56 14.11
CA VAL A 77 -10.32 0.37 13.77
C VAL A 77 -10.09 -0.06 12.33
N GLU A 78 -9.95 0.89 11.40
CA GLU A 78 -9.64 0.61 9.99
C GLU A 78 -8.23 0.02 9.83
N PHE A 79 -7.25 0.55 10.55
CA PHE A 79 -5.90 -0.01 10.58
C PHE A 79 -5.87 -1.43 11.15
N ASP A 80 -6.55 -1.69 12.28
CA ASP A 80 -6.62 -3.02 12.88
C ASP A 80 -7.34 -4.04 11.98
N ASN A 81 -8.36 -3.60 11.22
CA ASN A 81 -9.01 -4.43 10.21
C ASN A 81 -8.05 -4.81 9.07
N LEU A 82 -7.18 -3.89 8.64
CA LEU A 82 -6.12 -4.19 7.67
C LEU A 82 -5.15 -5.23 8.23
N LEU A 83 -4.71 -5.10 9.47
CA LEU A 83 -3.81 -6.08 10.11
C LEU A 83 -4.43 -7.48 10.13
N LYS A 84 -5.71 -7.58 10.49
CA LYS A 84 -6.45 -8.85 10.47
C LYS A 84 -6.57 -9.42 9.06
N LEU A 85 -6.79 -8.58 8.05
CA LEU A 85 -6.84 -9.01 6.65
C LEU A 85 -5.48 -9.57 6.20
N VAL A 86 -4.38 -8.90 6.55
CA VAL A 86 -3.01 -9.34 6.27
C VAL A 86 -2.74 -10.72 6.87
N GLU A 87 -3.12 -10.93 8.12
CA GLU A 87 -2.97 -12.21 8.81
C GLU A 87 -3.82 -13.31 8.16
N VAL A 88 -5.13 -13.08 8.00
CA VAL A 88 -6.09 -14.08 7.51
C VAL A 88 -5.84 -14.48 6.05
N ARG A 89 -5.40 -13.53 5.21
CA ARG A 89 -5.13 -13.78 3.79
C ARG A 89 -3.67 -14.09 3.50
N HIS A 90 -2.84 -14.19 4.54
CA HIS A 90 -1.41 -14.49 4.44
C HIS A 90 -0.68 -13.59 3.42
N LEU A 91 -0.96 -12.28 3.49
CA LEU A 91 -0.30 -11.31 2.61
C LEU A 91 1.21 -11.29 2.88
N PRO A 92 2.07 -11.21 1.85
CA PRO A 92 3.51 -11.05 2.02
C PRO A 92 3.87 -9.78 2.80
N VAL A 93 4.63 -9.95 3.87
CA VAL A 93 5.08 -8.87 4.76
C VAL A 93 6.58 -8.67 4.59
N PHE A 94 6.99 -7.44 4.28
CA PHE A 94 8.39 -7.02 4.22
C PHE A 94 8.92 -6.63 5.59
N THR A 95 8.15 -5.82 6.33
CA THR A 95 8.45 -5.46 7.72
C THR A 95 7.21 -5.71 8.56
N PRO A 96 7.27 -6.61 9.57
CA PRO A 96 6.14 -6.90 10.44
C PRO A 96 5.76 -5.69 11.27
N LEU A 97 4.56 -5.71 11.86
CA LEU A 97 4.04 -4.61 12.68
C LEU A 97 5.09 -4.12 13.70
N PHE A 98 5.35 -2.82 13.69
CA PHE A 98 6.28 -2.17 14.60
C PHE A 98 5.79 -0.79 15.03
N THR A 99 6.27 -0.33 16.18
CA THR A 99 6.08 1.06 16.63
C THR A 99 7.29 1.89 16.22
N ARG A 100 7.05 3.05 15.64
CA ARG A 100 8.06 4.02 15.26
C ARG A 100 7.95 5.27 16.13
N PHE A 101 9.11 5.82 16.51
CA PHE A 101 9.23 6.98 17.39
C PHE A 101 8.47 6.80 18.72
N ALA A 102 8.66 5.65 19.37
CA ALA A 102 7.99 5.36 20.63
C ALA A 102 8.24 6.44 21.69
N LYS A 103 7.17 6.82 22.41
CA LYS A 103 7.11 7.85 23.45
C LYS A 103 7.31 9.28 22.96
N THR A 104 7.16 9.54 21.66
CA THR A 104 7.14 10.90 21.11
C THR A 104 5.72 11.26 20.63
N VAL A 105 5.48 12.50 20.23
CA VAL A 105 4.15 12.97 19.79
C VAL A 105 3.77 12.33 18.44
N GLU A 106 4.78 12.09 17.61
CA GLU A 106 4.74 11.46 16.30
C GLU A 106 4.80 9.91 16.35
N GLU A 107 4.56 9.31 17.52
CA GLU A 107 4.47 7.86 17.65
C GLU A 107 3.37 7.30 16.73
N HIS A 108 3.73 6.25 15.98
CA HIS A 108 2.80 5.55 15.11
C HIS A 108 3.12 4.06 14.99
N SER A 109 2.09 3.27 14.77
CA SER A 109 2.21 1.88 14.33
C SER A 109 2.39 1.84 12.82
N SER A 110 3.26 0.95 12.34
CA SER A 110 3.52 0.75 10.92
C SER A 110 3.66 -0.74 10.58
N ILE A 111 3.22 -1.13 9.40
CA ILE A 111 3.47 -2.43 8.78
C ILE A 111 3.80 -2.20 7.29
N VAL A 112 4.74 -2.99 6.76
CA VAL A 112 5.15 -2.88 5.35
C VAL A 112 4.88 -4.19 4.63
N LEU A 113 4.00 -4.15 3.62
CA LEU A 113 3.77 -5.28 2.71
C LEU A 113 4.69 -5.18 1.49
N ILE A 114 4.82 -6.28 0.77
CA ILE A 114 5.54 -6.36 -0.50
C ILE A 114 4.66 -7.00 -1.56
N ASP A 115 4.52 -6.34 -2.70
CA ASP A 115 3.77 -6.87 -3.83
C ASP A 115 4.63 -7.81 -4.72
N PRO A 116 4.05 -8.51 -5.71
CA PRO A 116 4.80 -9.44 -6.56
C PRO A 116 5.92 -8.79 -7.37
N ALA A 117 5.88 -7.48 -7.55
CA ALA A 117 6.85 -6.68 -8.27
C ALA A 117 7.80 -5.91 -7.32
N ASN A 118 7.90 -6.35 -6.07
CA ASN A 118 8.78 -5.79 -5.04
C ASN A 118 8.48 -4.33 -4.66
N ASN A 119 7.29 -3.81 -5.01
CA ASN A 119 6.87 -2.51 -4.49
C ASN A 119 6.52 -2.65 -3.00
N LEU A 120 6.96 -1.68 -2.19
CA LEU A 120 6.74 -1.68 -0.75
C LEU A 120 5.53 -0.81 -0.39
N LEU A 121 4.59 -1.41 0.36
CA LEU A 121 3.36 -0.76 0.80
C LEU A 121 3.40 -0.54 2.32
N GLU A 122 3.61 0.70 2.77
CA GLU A 122 3.60 1.08 4.18
C GLU A 122 2.21 1.57 4.61
N PHE A 123 1.63 0.92 5.62
CA PHE A 123 0.39 1.36 6.24
C PHE A 123 0.65 1.82 7.66
N LYS A 124 0.06 2.96 8.04
CA LYS A 124 0.36 3.63 9.31
C LYS A 124 -0.89 4.02 10.07
N HIS A 125 -0.73 4.12 11.39
CA HIS A 125 -1.67 4.80 12.25
C HIS A 125 -0.92 5.59 13.34
N TYR A 126 -1.12 6.91 13.35
CA TYR A 126 -0.55 7.81 14.36
C TYR A 126 -1.48 7.91 15.57
N ILE A 127 -0.89 7.90 16.77
CA ILE A 127 -1.65 8.10 18.01
C ILE A 127 -2.26 9.51 18.04
N ASP A 128 -1.47 10.52 17.66
CA ASP A 128 -1.95 11.88 17.46
C ASP A 128 -2.22 12.14 15.97
N PRO A 129 -3.49 12.30 15.54
CA PRO A 129 -3.83 12.50 14.13
C PRO A 129 -3.28 13.80 13.54
N ARG A 130 -2.82 14.75 14.38
CA ARG A 130 -2.16 15.97 13.90
C ARG A 130 -0.79 15.69 13.28
N MET A 131 -0.18 14.54 13.60
CA MET A 131 1.16 14.14 13.14
C MET A 131 1.14 13.30 11.85
N MET A 132 -0.01 13.17 11.19
CA MET A 132 -0.14 12.46 9.91
C MET A 132 0.61 13.16 8.75
N TYR A 133 1.10 14.38 8.94
CA TYR A 133 1.75 15.23 7.94
C TYR A 133 3.07 15.80 8.47
#